data_AF-A0A947VI25-F1
#
_entry.id   AF-A0A947VI25-F1
#
_cell.length_a   1.000
_cell.length_b   1.000
_cell.length_c   1.000
_cell.angle_alpha   90.00
_cell.angle_beta   90.00
_cell.angle_gamma   90.00
#
_symmetry.space_group_name_H-M   'P 1'
#
loop_
_entity.id
_entity.type
_entity.pdbx_description
1 polymer ?
#
loop_
_entity_poly.entity_id
_entity_poly.type
_entity_poly.pdbx_seq_one_letter_code
_entity_poly.pdbx_strand_id
1 'polypeptide(L)'
;MKEEVVIGLEVHIQLMTNAKMFCHCSTDYIGKEPNTNTCPVCLGLPGSLPVLNKKVLEFAVRTSVALNCKINQVSRFHRKNYFYPDLPKAYQISQYDLPLSINGYMEISIPESGEKRKIGITRVHIEEDAGKLVHEGDITSSSYSLADYNRCGIPLAEIVTEPDFRSPEEAQIFLVKLRSIVQHLGVCDGNMEEGSMRCDANVSLRDAKTGALGTKAEIKNMNSFKAVKKALQFEVDRQRRLLDEGEKIVQETRHWDESKNITISMRSKEEAHDYRYFPEPDLLP
;
A
#
# COMPACT_ATOMS: atom_id res chain seq x y z
N MET A 1 -29.77 9.27 4.73
CA MET A 1 -29.64 9.52 6.18
C MET A 1 -28.61 10.64 6.39
N LYS A 2 -28.30 11.12 7.60
CA LYS A 2 -27.08 11.98 7.74
C LYS A 2 -25.89 11.02 7.80
N GLU A 3 -25.24 10.83 6.67
CA GLU A 3 -24.09 9.94 6.52
C GLU A 3 -22.78 10.70 6.66
N GLU A 4 -21.80 10.07 7.30
CA GLU A 4 -20.44 10.58 7.39
C GLU A 4 -19.49 9.70 6.58
N VAL A 5 -18.60 10.33 5.82
CA VAL A 5 -17.57 9.64 5.06
C VAL A 5 -16.50 9.15 6.02
N VAL A 6 -16.10 7.89 5.88
CA VAL A 6 -15.01 7.30 6.63
C VAL A 6 -14.03 6.69 5.65
N ILE A 7 -12.80 7.23 5.62
CA ILE A 7 -11.75 6.78 4.73
C ILE A 7 -10.54 6.33 5.56
N GLY A 8 -9.89 5.26 5.12
CA GLY A 8 -8.57 4.81 5.56
C GLY A 8 -7.68 4.55 4.35
N LEU A 9 -6.38 4.76 4.50
CA LEU A 9 -5.37 4.61 3.45
C LEU A 9 -4.31 3.57 3.85
N GLU A 10 -3.89 2.80 2.86
CA GLU A 10 -2.74 1.88 2.90
C GLU A 10 -1.70 2.40 1.90
N VAL A 11 -0.60 2.95 2.43
CA VAL A 11 0.40 3.64 1.61
C VAL A 11 1.70 2.85 1.62
N HIS A 12 2.15 2.42 0.45
CA HIS A 12 3.46 1.78 0.28
C HIS A 12 4.46 2.80 -0.22
N ILE A 13 5.60 2.93 0.47
CA ILE A 13 6.75 3.72 0.01
C ILE A 13 7.92 2.79 -0.31
N GLN A 14 8.52 2.97 -1.48
CA GLN A 14 9.76 2.33 -1.87
C GLN A 14 10.94 3.05 -1.21
N LEU A 15 11.74 2.29 -0.46
CA LEU A 15 12.88 2.81 0.27
C LEU A 15 14.09 2.94 -0.66
N MET A 16 14.66 4.14 -0.76
CA MET A 16 15.80 4.48 -1.62
C MET A 16 17.15 3.95 -1.08
N THR A 17 17.21 2.64 -0.86
CA THR A 17 18.44 1.94 -0.49
C THR A 17 19.19 1.51 -1.74
N ASN A 18 20.50 1.23 -1.65
CA ASN A 18 21.30 0.80 -2.81
C ASN A 18 21.19 -0.71 -3.10
N ALA A 19 20.76 -1.49 -2.12
CA ALA A 19 20.63 -2.93 -2.21
C ALA A 19 19.21 -3.36 -1.80
N LYS A 20 18.72 -4.46 -2.37
CA LYS A 20 17.40 -5.02 -2.08
C LYS A 20 17.21 -5.36 -0.60
N MET A 21 15.96 -5.64 -0.23
CA MET A 21 15.53 -5.89 1.16
C MET A 21 16.29 -7.04 1.82
N PHE A 22 16.46 -8.14 1.07
CA PHE A 22 16.97 -9.41 1.60
C PHE A 22 18.20 -9.96 0.84
N CYS A 23 18.77 -9.20 -0.10
CA CYS A 23 19.93 -9.62 -0.88
C CYS A 23 20.76 -8.43 -1.38
N HIS A 24 21.92 -8.70 -1.98
CA HIS A 24 22.88 -7.67 -2.39
C HIS A 24 22.58 -7.01 -3.75
N CYS A 25 21.51 -7.42 -4.46
CA CYS A 25 21.20 -6.87 -5.79
C CYS A 25 20.88 -5.38 -5.73
N SER A 26 21.23 -4.67 -6.81
CA SER A 26 20.91 -3.25 -6.96
C SER A 26 19.41 -3.00 -6.99
N THR A 27 19.00 -1.86 -6.42
CA THR A 27 17.65 -1.29 -6.50
C THR A 27 17.47 -0.34 -7.70
N ASP A 28 18.55 -0.01 -8.42
CA ASP A 28 18.52 0.80 -9.65
C ASP A 28 18.05 -0.07 -10.83
N TYR A 29 16.74 -0.35 -10.89
CA TYR A 29 16.14 -1.22 -11.91
C TYR A 29 15.35 -0.47 -13.00
N ILE A 30 14.98 0.79 -12.77
CA ILE A 30 14.15 1.55 -13.70
C ILE A 30 14.93 1.74 -15.01
N GLY A 31 14.34 1.32 -16.13
CA GLY A 31 14.97 1.40 -17.46
C GLY A 31 16.09 0.40 -17.72
N LYS A 32 16.33 -0.58 -16.82
CA LYS A 32 17.27 -1.67 -17.07
C LYS A 32 16.63 -2.77 -17.91
N GLU A 33 17.49 -3.59 -18.54
CA GLU A 33 17.03 -4.80 -19.23
C GLU A 33 16.35 -5.76 -18.23
N PRO A 34 15.25 -6.44 -18.63
CA PRO A 34 14.54 -7.37 -17.76
C PRO A 34 15.44 -8.42 -17.14
N ASN A 35 15.21 -8.74 -15.86
CA ASN A 35 15.89 -9.80 -15.11
C ASN A 35 17.42 -9.65 -14.92
N THR A 36 18.00 -8.46 -15.11
CA THR A 36 19.44 -8.20 -14.93
C THR A 36 19.84 -7.88 -13.49
N ASN A 37 18.95 -7.31 -12.68
CA ASN A 37 19.17 -6.98 -11.27
C ASN A 37 18.64 -8.10 -10.35
N THR A 38 19.08 -9.34 -10.61
CA THR A 38 18.56 -10.53 -9.93
C THR A 38 19.66 -11.40 -9.33
N CYS A 39 19.30 -12.27 -8.40
CA CYS A 39 20.16 -13.27 -7.78
C CYS A 39 19.31 -14.45 -7.26
N PRO A 40 19.91 -15.56 -6.80
CA PRO A 40 19.19 -16.71 -6.29
C PRO A 40 18.15 -16.37 -5.21
N VAL A 41 18.44 -15.42 -4.30
CA VAL A 41 17.53 -15.04 -3.21
C VAL A 41 16.27 -14.35 -3.74
N CYS A 42 16.41 -13.28 -4.53
CA CYS A 42 15.24 -12.54 -5.00
C CYS A 42 14.47 -13.28 -6.10
N LEU A 43 15.09 -14.28 -6.75
CA LEU A 43 14.43 -15.21 -7.66
C LEU A 43 13.81 -16.42 -6.96
N GLY A 44 13.93 -16.53 -5.63
CA GLY A 44 13.36 -17.66 -4.88
C GLY A 44 13.94 -19.02 -5.29
N LEU A 45 15.21 -19.08 -5.72
CA LEU A 45 15.83 -20.32 -6.14
C LEU A 45 16.07 -21.26 -4.95
N PRO A 46 16.03 -22.59 -5.16
CA PRO A 46 16.25 -23.56 -4.09
C PRO A 46 17.57 -23.35 -3.34
N GLY A 47 17.51 -23.40 -2.01
CA GLY A 47 18.68 -23.23 -1.13
C GLY A 47 19.12 -21.79 -0.86
N SER A 48 18.39 -20.79 -1.36
CA SER A 48 18.66 -19.38 -1.06
C SER A 48 18.03 -18.94 0.27
N LEU A 49 18.67 -17.98 0.96
CA LEU A 49 18.23 -17.49 2.26
C LEU A 49 18.21 -15.94 2.28
N PRO A 50 17.21 -15.32 2.95
CA PRO A 50 17.13 -13.87 3.09
C PRO A 50 18.14 -13.32 4.11
N VAL A 51 18.73 -12.16 3.81
CA VAL A 51 19.57 -11.41 4.76
C VAL A 51 19.12 -9.95 4.79
N LEU A 52 18.58 -9.51 5.93
CA LEU A 52 18.02 -8.16 6.07
C LEU A 52 19.06 -7.07 5.79
N ASN A 53 18.70 -6.14 4.91
CA ASN A 53 19.46 -4.92 4.68
C ASN A 53 19.29 -3.94 5.85
N LYS A 54 20.37 -3.69 6.59
CA LYS A 54 20.41 -2.75 7.73
C LYS A 54 19.88 -1.35 7.40
N LYS A 55 20.10 -0.87 6.16
CA LYS A 55 19.66 0.47 5.73
C LYS A 55 18.13 0.57 5.63
N VAL A 56 17.46 -0.53 5.31
CA VAL A 56 16.00 -0.59 5.29
C VAL A 56 15.43 -0.35 6.68
N LEU A 57 15.97 -1.05 7.69
CA LEU A 57 15.55 -0.86 9.07
C LEU A 57 15.77 0.60 9.52
N GLU A 58 16.93 1.18 9.22
CA GLU A 58 17.22 2.59 9.53
C GLU A 58 16.18 3.53 8.90
N PHE A 59 15.86 3.37 7.62
CA PHE A 59 14.91 4.21 6.91
C PHE A 59 13.49 4.06 7.44
N ALA A 60 13.05 2.83 7.69
CA ALA A 60 11.71 2.57 8.21
C ALA A 60 11.54 3.09 9.66
N VAL A 61 12.59 3.02 10.49
CA VAL A 61 12.57 3.63 11.83
C VAL A 61 12.51 5.15 11.73
N ARG A 62 13.28 5.79 10.84
CA ARG A 62 13.21 7.25 10.62
C ARG A 62 11.81 7.69 10.19
N THR A 63 11.18 6.97 9.26
CA THR A 63 9.79 7.21 8.86
C THR A 63 8.84 7.05 10.05
N SER A 64 8.96 5.96 10.81
CA SER A 64 8.11 5.70 11.97
C SER A 64 8.20 6.80 13.03
N VAL A 65 9.40 7.29 13.34
CA VAL A 65 9.63 8.39 14.29
C VAL A 65 9.01 9.69 13.77
N ALA A 66 9.19 10.01 12.48
CA ALA A 66 8.59 11.20 11.87
C ALA A 66 7.05 11.17 11.87
N LEU A 67 6.47 9.96 11.86
CA LEU A 67 5.03 9.71 11.99
C LEU A 67 4.58 9.51 13.44
N ASN A 68 5.41 9.90 14.42
CA ASN A 68 5.13 9.82 15.85
C ASN A 68 4.74 8.40 16.33
N CYS A 69 5.18 7.36 15.63
CA CYS A 69 4.86 5.97 15.97
C CYS A 69 5.69 5.50 17.18
N LYS A 70 5.10 4.61 17.97
CA LYS A 70 5.84 3.85 18.98
C LYS A 70 6.64 2.73 18.30
N ILE A 71 7.96 2.77 18.40
CA ILE A 71 8.84 1.73 17.87
C ILE A 71 8.77 0.49 18.76
N ASN A 72 8.50 -0.67 18.16
CA ASN A 72 8.56 -1.93 18.87
C ASN A 72 10.02 -2.36 19.07
N GLN A 73 10.38 -2.77 20.29
CA GLN A 73 11.73 -3.25 20.61
C GLN A 73 12.00 -4.65 20.03
N VAL A 74 10.94 -5.37 19.70
CA VAL A 74 10.97 -6.66 19.01
C VAL A 74 10.01 -6.56 17.85
N SER A 75 10.47 -6.90 16.65
CA SER A 75 9.66 -7.00 15.45
C SER A 75 9.91 -8.35 14.80
N ARG A 76 8.98 -8.86 13.99
CA ARG A 76 9.14 -10.20 13.42
C ARG A 76 8.67 -10.25 11.98
N PHE A 77 9.52 -10.80 11.13
CA PHE A 77 9.16 -11.11 9.75
C PHE A 77 8.25 -12.33 9.69
N HIS A 78 7.33 -12.30 8.73
CA HIS A 78 6.34 -13.32 8.46
C HIS A 78 6.30 -13.58 6.96
N ARG A 79 5.91 -14.81 6.59
CA ARG A 79 5.57 -15.16 5.22
C ARG A 79 4.09 -14.89 4.99
N LYS A 80 3.77 -14.00 4.06
CA LYS A 80 2.42 -13.80 3.49
C LYS A 80 2.30 -14.67 2.24
N ASN A 81 1.58 -15.78 2.32
CA ASN A 81 1.61 -16.83 1.29
C ASN A 81 0.51 -16.63 0.25
N TYR A 82 0.89 -16.46 -1.02
CA TYR A 82 -0.02 -16.42 -2.16
C TYR A 82 0.74 -16.75 -3.44
N PHE A 83 0.04 -17.31 -4.43
CA PHE A 83 0.64 -17.66 -5.71
C PHE A 83 0.33 -16.57 -6.73
N TYR A 84 1.37 -15.94 -7.26
CA TYR A 84 1.25 -15.04 -8.40
C TYR A 84 2.53 -15.08 -9.23
N PRO A 85 2.49 -14.98 -10.58
CA PRO A 85 3.68 -15.17 -11.41
C PRO A 85 4.82 -14.17 -11.17
N ASP A 86 4.56 -13.01 -10.59
CA ASP A 86 5.60 -12.03 -10.24
C ASP A 86 6.23 -12.25 -8.85
N LEU A 87 5.73 -13.24 -8.09
CA LEU A 87 6.17 -13.56 -6.74
C LEU A 87 6.85 -14.94 -6.72
N PRO A 88 8.16 -15.01 -7.03
CA PRO A 88 8.83 -16.28 -7.31
C PRO A 88 8.90 -17.23 -6.10
N LYS A 89 8.84 -16.71 -4.87
CA LYS A 89 8.87 -17.50 -3.64
C LYS A 89 7.53 -18.14 -3.27
N ALA A 90 6.44 -17.75 -3.94
CA ALA A 90 5.06 -18.04 -3.52
C ALA A 90 4.69 -17.53 -2.10
N TYR A 91 5.51 -16.63 -1.57
CA TYR A 91 5.24 -15.83 -0.39
C TYR A 91 6.03 -14.52 -0.45
N GLN A 92 5.45 -13.48 0.15
CA GLN A 92 6.11 -12.20 0.38
C GLN A 92 6.59 -12.18 1.83
N ILE A 93 7.87 -11.84 2.06
CA ILE A 93 8.34 -11.58 3.42
C ILE A 93 7.88 -10.17 3.82
N SER A 94 7.01 -10.11 4.82
CA SER A 94 6.43 -8.88 5.39
C SER A 94 6.45 -8.97 6.92
N GLN A 95 5.73 -8.11 7.63
CA GLN A 95 5.51 -8.24 9.07
C GLN A 95 4.01 -8.29 9.36
N TYR A 96 3.57 -9.10 10.31
CA TYR A 96 2.15 -9.28 10.62
C TYR A 96 1.81 -8.79 12.02
N ASP A 97 1.79 -9.66 13.03
CA ASP A 97 1.37 -9.35 14.40
C ASP A 97 2.35 -8.43 15.16
N LEU A 98 3.65 -8.50 14.84
CA LEU A 98 4.73 -7.72 15.43
C LEU A 98 5.40 -6.81 14.39
N PRO A 99 4.70 -5.75 13.91
CA PRO A 99 5.27 -4.80 12.96
C PRO A 99 6.38 -3.96 13.61
N LEU A 100 7.15 -3.25 12.78
CA LEU A 100 8.22 -2.36 13.25
C LEU A 100 7.71 -1.27 14.22
N SER A 101 6.56 -0.66 13.95
CA SER A 101 6.00 0.38 14.80
C SER A 101 4.47 0.45 14.72
N ILE A 102 3.85 1.00 15.77
CA ILE A 102 2.40 1.10 15.94
C ILE A 102 2.00 2.44 16.57
N ASN A 103 0.71 2.76 16.51
CA ASN A 103 0.09 3.85 17.27
C ASN A 103 0.74 5.22 17.04
N GLY A 104 0.97 5.57 15.78
CA GLY A 104 1.45 6.89 15.38
C GLY A 104 0.34 7.85 15.02
N TYR A 105 0.74 9.01 14.50
CA TYR A 105 -0.18 9.98 13.92
C TYR A 105 0.55 11.00 13.06
N MET A 106 -0.20 11.60 12.13
CA MET A 106 0.22 12.80 11.41
C MET A 106 -0.86 13.87 11.49
N GLU A 107 -0.46 15.10 11.79
CA GLU A 107 -1.35 16.26 11.72
C GLU A 107 -1.47 16.74 10.28
N ILE A 108 -2.66 17.12 9.83
CA ILE A 108 -2.90 17.82 8.57
C ILE A 108 -3.59 19.16 8.86
N SER A 109 -3.29 20.18 8.04
CA SER A 109 -3.95 21.48 8.12
C SER A 109 -4.95 21.58 6.99
N ILE A 110 -6.22 21.84 7.31
CA ILE A 110 -7.28 22.05 6.33
C ILE A 110 -7.15 23.48 5.79
N PRO A 111 -6.84 23.70 4.49
CA PRO A 111 -6.51 25.03 3.98
C PRO A 111 -7.63 26.07 4.15
N GLU A 112 -8.89 25.63 4.02
CA GLU A 112 -10.06 26.52 4.03
C GLU A 112 -10.41 27.03 5.43
N SER A 113 -10.26 26.18 6.47
CA SER A 113 -10.60 26.53 7.85
C SER A 113 -9.39 26.86 8.73
N GLY A 114 -8.18 26.48 8.31
CA GLY A 114 -6.98 26.49 9.15
C GLY A 114 -6.99 25.45 10.27
N GLU A 115 -8.03 24.62 10.34
CA GLU A 115 -8.18 23.58 11.36
C GLU A 115 -7.08 22.53 11.23
N LYS A 116 -6.52 22.12 12.37
CA LYS A 116 -5.58 21.00 12.44
C LYS A 116 -6.33 19.72 12.80
N ARG A 117 -6.28 18.75 11.90
CA ARG A 117 -6.82 17.41 12.08
C ARG A 117 -5.68 16.45 12.38
N LYS A 118 -5.84 15.60 13.39
CA LYS A 118 -4.92 14.50 13.67
C LYS A 118 -5.44 13.24 12.98
N ILE A 119 -4.60 12.60 12.18
CA ILE A 119 -4.89 11.32 11.51
C ILE A 119 -4.01 10.25 12.17
N GLY A 120 -4.62 9.21 12.72
CA GLY A 120 -3.93 8.09 13.33
C GLY A 120 -3.17 7.24 12.31
N ILE A 121 -2.02 6.72 12.72
CA ILE A 121 -1.27 5.68 12.00
C ILE A 121 -1.39 4.41 12.83
N THR A 122 -2.09 3.42 12.31
CA THR A 122 -2.24 2.11 12.97
C THR A 122 -0.88 1.44 13.10
N ARG A 123 -0.11 1.40 12.01
CA ARG A 123 1.18 0.71 11.93
C ARG A 123 2.07 1.22 10.79
N VAL A 124 3.37 1.05 10.97
CA VAL A 124 4.35 1.05 9.88
C VAL A 124 5.10 -0.26 9.94
N HIS A 125 5.21 -0.93 8.80
CA HIS A 125 5.97 -2.17 8.70
C HIS A 125 6.77 -2.22 7.41
N ILE A 126 7.73 -3.15 7.36
CA ILE A 126 8.62 -3.33 6.21
C ILE A 126 8.34 -4.65 5.52
N GLU A 127 8.42 -4.63 4.20
CA GLU A 127 8.19 -5.80 3.35
C GLU A 127 8.98 -5.69 2.05
N GLU A 128 9.04 -6.79 1.30
CA GLU A 128 9.61 -6.80 -0.04
C GLU A 128 8.55 -6.66 -1.14
N ASP A 129 8.89 -5.98 -2.23
CA ASP A 129 8.01 -5.87 -3.40
C ASP A 129 8.07 -7.12 -4.28
N ALA A 130 7.00 -7.33 -5.05
CA ALA A 130 6.93 -8.35 -6.09
C ALA A 130 7.61 -7.86 -7.39
N GLY A 131 7.82 -8.79 -8.32
CA GLY A 131 8.24 -8.48 -9.70
C GLY A 131 7.18 -7.68 -10.46
N LYS A 132 7.40 -7.49 -11.75
CA LYS A 132 6.45 -6.83 -12.66
C LYS A 132 5.99 -7.83 -13.73
N LEU A 133 4.69 -7.88 -13.99
CA LEU A 133 4.14 -8.53 -15.17
C LEU A 133 3.91 -7.50 -16.28
N VAL A 134 4.33 -7.85 -17.49
CA VAL A 134 4.06 -7.09 -18.72
C VAL A 134 3.21 -7.98 -19.61
N HIS A 135 1.97 -7.56 -19.85
CA HIS A 135 1.03 -8.24 -20.74
C HIS A 135 1.24 -7.75 -22.18
N GLU A 136 1.19 -8.65 -23.16
CA GLU A 136 1.12 -8.25 -24.56
C GLU A 136 -0.31 -7.74 -24.85
N GLY A 137 -0.47 -6.43 -25.02
CA GLY A 137 -1.78 -5.78 -25.18
C GLY A 137 -2.47 -5.44 -23.85
N ASP A 138 -3.80 -5.46 -23.81
CA ASP A 138 -4.55 -5.24 -22.56
C ASP A 138 -4.58 -6.51 -21.70
N ILE A 139 -4.56 -6.36 -20.37
CA ILE A 139 -4.58 -7.46 -19.40
C ILE A 139 -5.75 -8.43 -19.64
N THR A 140 -6.86 -7.93 -20.20
CA THR A 140 -8.08 -8.70 -20.46
C THR A 140 -8.05 -9.50 -21.76
N SER A 141 -7.12 -9.19 -22.67
CA SER A 141 -7.04 -9.77 -24.03
C SER A 141 -5.71 -10.46 -24.31
N SER A 142 -4.76 -10.32 -23.40
CA SER A 142 -3.41 -10.84 -23.58
C SER A 142 -3.37 -12.37 -23.54
N SER A 143 -2.62 -12.96 -24.47
CA SER A 143 -2.46 -14.42 -24.55
C SER A 143 -1.32 -14.95 -23.67
N TYR A 144 -0.37 -14.09 -23.31
CA TYR A 144 0.75 -14.42 -22.43
C TYR A 144 1.20 -13.19 -21.63
N SER A 145 1.93 -13.43 -20.55
CA SER A 145 2.51 -12.37 -19.72
C SER A 145 4.00 -12.61 -19.55
N LEU A 146 4.80 -11.56 -19.64
CA LEU A 146 6.24 -11.59 -19.43
C LEU A 146 6.56 -11.13 -18.01
N ALA A 147 7.34 -11.91 -17.28
CA ALA A 147 7.76 -11.57 -15.92
C ALA A 147 9.14 -10.92 -15.90
N ASP A 148 9.23 -9.76 -15.27
CA ASP A 148 10.49 -9.07 -14.93
C ASP A 148 10.66 -9.01 -13.41
N TYR A 149 11.64 -9.76 -12.89
CA TYR A 149 11.95 -9.86 -11.47
C TYR A 149 12.97 -8.82 -10.99
N ASN A 150 13.35 -7.86 -11.83
CA ASN A 150 14.20 -6.75 -11.41
C ASN A 150 13.66 -6.03 -10.17
N ARG A 151 12.33 -5.87 -10.05
CA ARG A 151 11.66 -5.26 -8.90
C ARG A 151 11.46 -6.22 -7.71
N CYS A 152 11.55 -7.53 -7.91
CA CYS A 152 11.34 -8.49 -6.84
C CYS A 152 12.40 -8.32 -5.75
N GLY A 153 11.98 -8.16 -4.49
CA GLY A 153 12.87 -7.93 -3.35
C GLY A 153 13.16 -6.45 -3.06
N ILE A 154 12.57 -5.51 -3.80
CA ILE A 154 12.73 -4.08 -3.52
C ILE A 154 12.14 -3.75 -2.14
N PRO A 155 12.84 -2.99 -1.27
CA PRO A 155 12.35 -2.73 0.06
C PRO A 155 11.21 -1.70 0.07
N LEU A 156 10.12 -2.07 0.71
CA LEU A 156 8.96 -1.21 0.97
C LEU A 156 8.79 -0.95 2.46
N ALA A 157 8.23 0.20 2.79
CA ALA A 157 7.54 0.40 4.05
C ALA A 157 6.05 0.65 3.77
N GLU A 158 5.19 -0.14 4.39
CA GLU A 158 3.74 0.03 4.32
C GLU A 158 3.25 0.76 5.56
N ILE A 159 2.56 1.88 5.33
CA ILE A 159 1.99 2.79 6.33
C ILE A 159 0.48 2.65 6.25
N VAL A 160 -0.12 2.11 7.32
CA VAL A 160 -1.56 1.93 7.42
C VAL A 160 -2.12 2.97 8.37
N THR A 161 -3.10 3.73 7.88
CA THR A 161 -3.78 4.77 8.66
C THR A 161 -5.01 4.22 9.38
N GLU A 162 -5.36 4.86 10.49
CA GLU A 162 -6.70 4.71 11.06
C GLU A 162 -7.76 5.28 10.09
N PRO A 163 -9.01 4.81 10.14
CA PRO A 163 -10.10 5.33 9.30
C PRO A 163 -10.59 6.70 9.79
N ASP A 164 -9.69 7.67 9.88
CA ASP A 164 -9.92 9.00 10.49
C ASP A 164 -10.31 10.07 9.48
N PHE A 165 -10.07 9.84 8.18
CA PHE A 165 -10.39 10.81 7.14
C PHE A 165 -11.90 10.97 6.99
N ARG A 166 -12.35 12.22 6.84
CA ARG A 166 -13.77 12.59 6.69
C ARG A 166 -14.09 13.22 5.33
N SER A 167 -13.09 13.40 4.48
CA SER A 167 -13.28 13.83 3.10
C SER A 167 -12.15 13.35 2.17
N PRO A 168 -12.41 13.23 0.86
CA PRO A 168 -11.36 13.00 -0.14
C PRO A 168 -10.24 14.06 -0.12
N GLU A 169 -10.56 15.31 0.23
CA GLU A 169 -9.61 16.41 0.39
C GLU A 169 -8.58 16.12 1.49
N GLU A 170 -9.05 15.64 2.65
CA GLU A 170 -8.15 15.31 3.76
C GLU A 170 -7.15 14.21 3.38
N ALA A 171 -7.62 13.19 2.66
CA ALA A 171 -6.76 12.11 2.14
C ALA A 171 -5.69 12.65 1.19
N GLN A 172 -6.04 13.57 0.28
CA GLN A 172 -5.08 14.21 -0.62
C GLN A 172 -4.03 15.03 0.15
N ILE A 173 -4.47 15.86 1.10
CA ILE A 173 -3.59 16.71 1.93
C ILE A 173 -2.61 15.83 2.71
N PHE A 174 -3.10 14.74 3.29
CA PHE A 174 -2.28 13.77 4.00
C PHE A 174 -1.21 13.17 3.10
N LEU A 175 -1.58 12.67 1.91
CA LEU A 175 -0.62 12.05 0.99
C LEU A 175 0.46 13.04 0.52
N VAL A 176 0.08 14.29 0.23
CA VAL A 176 1.03 15.35 -0.14
C VAL A 176 1.98 15.66 1.02
N LYS A 177 1.47 15.74 2.24
CA LYS A 177 2.31 15.97 3.43
C LYS A 177 3.23 14.78 3.71
N LEU A 178 2.72 13.55 3.60
CA LEU A 178 3.51 12.33 3.76
C LEU A 178 4.65 12.29 2.74
N ARG A 179 4.37 12.58 1.46
CA ARG A 179 5.40 12.74 0.42
C ARG A 179 6.48 13.74 0.83
N SER A 180 6.09 14.92 1.30
CA SER A 180 7.04 15.94 1.75
C SER A 180 7.93 15.45 2.90
N ILE A 181 7.36 14.72 3.87
CA ILE A 181 8.11 14.14 4.99
C ILE A 181 9.13 13.11 4.48
N VAL A 182 8.71 12.13 3.68
CA VAL A 182 9.62 11.05 3.25
C VAL A 182 10.73 11.55 2.32
N GLN A 183 10.44 12.58 1.50
CA GLN A 183 11.45 13.28 0.71
C GLN A 183 12.44 14.03 1.60
N HIS A 184 11.95 14.76 2.62
CA HIS A 184 12.82 15.50 3.53
C HIS A 184 13.72 14.58 4.37
N LEU A 185 13.21 13.39 4.74
CA LEU A 185 14.02 12.35 5.37
C LEU A 185 15.03 11.72 4.41
N GLY A 186 14.84 11.85 3.09
CA GLY A 186 15.67 11.20 2.08
C GLY A 186 15.51 9.68 2.06
N VAL A 187 14.32 9.17 2.41
CA VAL A 187 14.04 7.72 2.46
C VAL A 187 13.24 7.23 1.26
N CYS A 188 12.45 8.11 0.62
CA CYS A 188 11.65 7.84 -0.58
C CYS A 188 11.53 9.14 -1.41
N ASP A 189 11.56 9.07 -2.73
CA ASP A 189 11.32 10.22 -3.62
C ASP A 189 9.83 10.59 -3.73
N GLY A 190 8.93 9.70 -3.30
CA GLY A 190 7.49 9.91 -3.25
C GLY A 190 6.82 10.07 -4.61
N ASN A 191 7.38 9.51 -5.68
CA ASN A 191 6.80 9.55 -7.02
C ASN A 191 5.72 8.47 -7.23
N MET A 192 4.46 8.89 -7.38
CA MET A 192 3.37 7.96 -7.66
C MET A 192 3.35 7.46 -9.11
N GLU A 193 3.84 8.26 -10.06
CA GLU A 193 3.82 7.90 -11.49
C GLU A 193 4.84 6.79 -11.79
N GLU A 194 6.01 6.87 -11.14
CA GLU A 194 7.06 5.84 -11.22
C GLU A 194 6.82 4.68 -10.25
N GLY A 195 5.82 4.79 -9.38
CA GLY A 195 5.37 3.72 -8.46
C GLY A 195 6.19 3.58 -7.17
N SER A 196 7.09 4.51 -6.89
CA SER A 196 7.84 4.54 -5.63
C SER A 196 6.97 4.94 -4.43
N MET A 197 5.80 5.54 -4.68
CA MET A 197 4.74 5.70 -3.69
C MET A 197 3.41 5.19 -4.26
N ARG A 198 2.80 4.23 -3.59
CA ARG A 198 1.49 3.64 -3.97
C ARG A 198 0.50 3.85 -2.84
N CYS A 199 -0.78 3.99 -3.18
CA CYS A 199 -1.85 4.16 -2.22
C CYS A 199 -3.05 3.33 -2.64
N ASP A 200 -3.51 2.46 -1.75
CA ASP A 200 -4.83 1.85 -1.80
C ASP A 200 -5.73 2.58 -0.79
N ALA A 201 -7.00 2.75 -1.13
CA ALA A 201 -7.93 3.57 -0.35
C ALA A 201 -9.17 2.78 0.02
N ASN A 202 -9.46 2.73 1.32
CA ASN A 202 -10.63 2.11 1.89
C ASN A 202 -11.68 3.19 2.19
N VAL A 203 -12.92 3.04 1.73
CA VAL A 203 -13.99 4.01 1.95
C VAL A 203 -15.31 3.35 2.30
N SER A 204 -16.01 3.94 3.28
CA SER A 204 -17.36 3.55 3.69
C SER A 204 -18.16 4.78 4.12
N LEU A 205 -19.49 4.64 4.13
CA LEU A 205 -20.41 5.61 4.72
C LEU A 205 -20.88 5.09 6.08
N ARG A 206 -20.70 5.89 7.13
CA ARG A 206 -21.13 5.62 8.50
C ARG A 206 -22.41 6.37 8.81
N ASP A 207 -23.29 5.74 9.59
CA ASP A 207 -24.46 6.42 10.15
C ASP A 207 -24.00 7.41 11.24
N ALA A 208 -24.23 8.71 11.02
CA ALA A 208 -23.81 9.77 11.95
C ALA A 208 -24.51 9.67 13.31
N LYS A 209 -25.69 9.04 13.42
CA LYS A 209 -26.44 8.93 14.67
C LYS A 209 -25.95 7.78 15.53
N THR A 210 -25.83 6.59 14.96
CA THR A 210 -25.47 5.36 15.69
C THR A 210 -23.97 5.17 15.78
N GLY A 211 -23.23 5.77 14.86
CA GLY A 211 -21.80 5.63 14.74
C GLY A 211 -21.34 4.33 14.08
N ALA A 212 -22.27 3.50 13.59
CA ALA A 212 -21.96 2.23 12.96
C ALA A 212 -21.26 2.44 11.61
N LEU A 213 -20.09 1.80 11.44
CA LEU A 213 -19.38 1.75 10.17
C LEU A 213 -20.19 0.97 9.13
N GLY A 214 -20.31 1.53 7.93
CA GLY A 214 -20.94 0.85 6.81
C GLY A 214 -20.01 -0.14 6.11
N THR A 215 -20.53 -0.76 5.06
CA THR A 215 -19.75 -1.68 4.21
C THR A 215 -18.62 -0.93 3.50
N LYS A 216 -17.42 -1.51 3.54
CA LYS A 216 -16.20 -0.93 2.97
C LYS A 216 -16.06 -1.31 1.48
N ALA A 217 -15.70 -0.34 0.66
CA ALA A 217 -15.12 -0.57 -0.66
C ALA A 217 -13.63 -0.23 -0.62
N GLU A 218 -12.81 -1.08 -1.24
CA GLU A 218 -11.38 -0.83 -1.42
C GLU A 218 -11.13 -0.37 -2.85
N ILE A 219 -10.45 0.76 -3.04
CA ILE A 219 -10.11 1.31 -4.34
C ILE A 219 -8.60 1.12 -4.56
N LYS A 220 -8.23 0.52 -5.69
CA LYS A 220 -6.83 0.33 -6.12
C LYS A 220 -6.55 1.05 -7.44
N ASN A 221 -5.28 1.04 -7.85
CA ASN A 221 -4.79 1.55 -9.14
C ASN A 221 -4.93 3.08 -9.31
N MET A 222 -4.62 3.85 -8.26
CA MET A 222 -4.61 5.31 -8.29
C MET A 222 -3.17 5.83 -8.34
N ASN A 223 -2.75 6.31 -9.51
CA ASN A 223 -1.34 6.66 -9.79
C ASN A 223 -0.98 8.13 -9.51
N SER A 224 -1.88 8.91 -8.89
CA SER A 224 -1.59 10.29 -8.47
C SER A 224 -2.44 10.72 -7.29
N PHE A 225 -1.99 11.73 -6.54
CA PHE A 225 -2.78 12.31 -5.43
C PHE A 225 -4.13 12.86 -5.90
N LYS A 226 -4.17 13.39 -7.12
CA LYS A 226 -5.42 13.87 -7.75
C LYS A 226 -6.35 12.71 -8.09
N ALA A 227 -5.80 11.60 -8.59
CA ALA A 227 -6.55 10.38 -8.86
C ALA A 227 -7.17 9.81 -7.59
N VAL A 228 -6.41 9.75 -6.48
CA VAL A 228 -6.93 9.31 -5.16
C VAL A 228 -8.13 10.16 -4.73
N LYS A 229 -7.99 11.49 -4.78
CA LYS A 229 -9.11 12.40 -4.45
C LYS A 229 -10.35 12.13 -5.32
N LYS A 230 -10.17 12.08 -6.64
CA LYS A 230 -11.28 11.87 -7.58
C LYS A 230 -11.96 10.52 -7.37
N ALA A 231 -11.16 9.46 -7.17
CA ALA A 231 -11.67 8.10 -6.99
C ALA A 231 -12.49 7.98 -5.70
N LEU A 232 -11.99 8.57 -4.61
CA LEU A 232 -12.71 8.66 -3.35
C LEU A 232 -14.01 9.46 -3.50
N GLN A 233 -13.98 10.60 -4.20
CA GLN A 233 -15.17 11.42 -4.44
C GLN A 233 -16.23 10.62 -5.23
N PHE A 234 -15.83 9.98 -6.32
CA PHE A 234 -16.73 9.15 -7.13
C PHE A 234 -17.33 8.00 -6.31
N GLU A 235 -16.51 7.32 -5.51
CA GLU A 235 -16.97 6.18 -4.73
C GLU A 235 -17.90 6.59 -3.59
N VAL A 236 -17.65 7.73 -2.94
CA VAL A 236 -18.56 8.31 -1.95
C VAL A 236 -19.92 8.62 -2.58
N ASP A 237 -19.94 9.26 -3.75
CA ASP A 237 -21.19 9.62 -4.43
C ASP A 237 -21.92 8.37 -4.97
N ARG A 238 -21.18 7.35 -5.41
CA ARG A 238 -21.74 6.04 -5.76
C ARG A 238 -22.42 5.40 -4.56
N GLN A 239 -21.74 5.31 -3.41
CA GLN A 239 -22.29 4.68 -2.20
C GLN A 239 -23.54 5.42 -1.70
N ARG A 240 -23.54 6.76 -1.74
CA ARG A 240 -24.73 7.57 -1.40
C ARG A 240 -25.91 7.23 -2.29
N ARG A 241 -25.70 7.22 -3.61
CA ARG A 241 -26.76 6.88 -4.58
C ARG A 241 -27.35 5.49 -4.32
N LEU A 242 -26.51 4.49 -4.04
CA LEU A 242 -26.99 3.14 -3.72
C LEU A 242 -27.88 3.15 -2.46
N LEU A 243 -27.46 3.86 -1.41
CA LEU A 243 -28.25 3.98 -0.18
C LEU A 243 -29.57 4.74 -0.40
N ASP A 244 -29.54 5.81 -1.20
CA ASP A 244 -30.73 6.61 -1.54
C ASP A 244 -31.74 5.81 -2.38
N GLU A 245 -31.25 4.91 -3.25
CA GLU A 245 -32.06 3.97 -4.04
C GLU A 245 -32.53 2.74 -3.22
N GLY A 246 -32.11 2.63 -1.96
CA GLY A 246 -32.45 1.50 -1.09
C GLY A 246 -31.67 0.21 -1.41
N GLU A 247 -30.62 0.31 -2.22
CA GLU A 247 -29.72 -0.79 -2.54
C GLU A 247 -28.69 -1.03 -1.41
N LYS A 248 -28.10 -2.23 -1.40
CA LYS A 248 -27.05 -2.60 -0.43
C LYS A 248 -25.68 -2.39 -1.03
N ILE A 249 -24.81 -1.73 -0.28
CA ILE A 249 -23.36 -1.69 -0.58
C ILE A 249 -22.78 -3.06 -0.29
N VAL A 250 -22.13 -3.66 -1.29
CA VAL A 250 -21.39 -4.92 -1.19
C VAL A 250 -19.91 -4.62 -0.97
N GLN A 251 -19.26 -5.42 -0.13
CA GLN A 251 -17.80 -5.32 0.06
C GLN A 251 -17.09 -5.87 -1.18
N GLU A 252 -16.30 -5.02 -1.83
CA GLU A 252 -15.60 -5.36 -3.06
C GLU A 252 -14.34 -4.49 -3.21
N THR A 253 -13.38 -5.03 -3.97
CA THR A 253 -12.23 -4.26 -4.47
C THR A 253 -12.57 -3.70 -5.85
N ARG A 254 -12.35 -2.40 -6.04
CA ARG A 254 -12.68 -1.64 -7.24
C ARG A 254 -11.42 -0.99 -7.79
N HIS A 255 -11.34 -0.86 -9.11
CA HIS A 255 -10.23 -0.20 -9.80
C HIS A 255 -10.66 1.18 -10.27
N TRP A 256 -9.77 2.17 -10.11
CA TRP A 256 -9.96 3.48 -10.71
C TRP A 256 -9.58 3.45 -12.20
N ASP A 257 -10.52 3.87 -13.07
CA ASP A 257 -10.30 4.11 -14.50
C ASP A 257 -10.19 5.63 -14.73
N GLU A 258 -8.95 6.13 -14.84
CA GLU A 258 -8.68 7.57 -15.04
C GLU A 258 -9.28 8.10 -16.35
N SER A 259 -9.37 7.26 -17.39
CA SER A 259 -9.89 7.67 -18.70
C SER A 259 -11.39 7.98 -18.65
N LYS A 260 -12.13 7.18 -17.87
CA LYS A 260 -13.58 7.33 -17.68
C LYS A 260 -13.95 8.13 -16.43
N ASN A 261 -13.00 8.39 -15.53
CA ASN A 261 -13.23 8.96 -14.20
C ASN A 261 -14.28 8.19 -13.39
N ILE A 262 -14.20 6.85 -13.39
CA ILE A 262 -15.12 5.98 -12.63
C ILE A 262 -14.36 4.90 -11.86
N THR A 263 -14.97 4.36 -10.81
CA THR A 263 -14.54 3.10 -10.18
C THR A 263 -15.25 1.93 -10.87
N ILE A 264 -14.50 0.88 -11.19
CA ILE A 264 -15.00 -0.34 -11.85
C ILE A 264 -14.83 -1.51 -10.88
N SER A 265 -15.88 -2.31 -10.71
CA SER A 265 -15.81 -3.56 -9.93
C SER A 265 -14.86 -4.53 -10.62
N MET A 266 -13.90 -5.09 -9.90
CA MET A 266 -13.18 -6.26 -10.38
C MET A 266 -14.08 -7.50 -10.26
N ARG A 267 -13.96 -8.44 -11.21
CA ARG A 267 -14.71 -9.71 -11.17
C ARG A 267 -14.65 -10.31 -9.77
N SER A 268 -15.81 -10.70 -9.25
CA SER A 268 -16.01 -11.33 -7.95
C SER A 268 -15.39 -12.73 -7.89
N LYS A 269 -14.06 -12.85 -7.79
CA LYS A 269 -13.39 -14.13 -7.50
C LYS A 269 -11.90 -14.00 -7.15
N GLU A 270 -11.59 -13.12 -6.22
CA GLU A 270 -10.52 -13.39 -5.26
C GLU A 270 -11.18 -13.20 -3.89
N GLU A 271 -11.65 -14.31 -3.31
CA GLU A 271 -12.08 -14.31 -1.91
C GLU A 271 -10.92 -13.74 -1.06
N ALA A 272 -11.20 -13.15 0.11
CA ALA A 272 -10.14 -12.78 1.04
C ALA A 272 -9.32 -14.04 1.36
N HIS A 273 -8.22 -14.23 0.63
CA HIS A 273 -7.49 -15.48 0.64
C HIS A 273 -6.82 -15.62 2.00
N ASP A 274 -6.92 -16.82 2.58
CA ASP A 274 -6.13 -17.16 3.75
C ASP A 274 -4.65 -17.15 3.36
N TYR A 275 -3.99 -16.02 3.64
CA TYR A 275 -2.57 -15.81 3.40
C TYR A 275 -1.68 -16.70 4.28
N ARG A 276 -2.27 -17.47 5.22
CA ARG A 276 -1.58 -18.45 6.07
C ARG A 276 -0.33 -17.83 6.70
N TYR A 277 -0.45 -16.65 7.31
CA TYR A 277 0.67 -15.96 7.91
C TYR A 277 1.36 -16.83 8.96
N PHE A 278 2.68 -16.94 8.89
CA PHE A 278 3.50 -17.55 9.94
C PHE A 278 4.88 -16.88 9.99
N PRO A 279 5.58 -16.91 11.14
CA PRO A 279 6.92 -16.36 11.28
C PRO A 279 7.89 -16.86 10.20
N GLU A 280 8.71 -15.97 9.64
CA GLU A 280 9.79 -16.32 8.72
C GLU A 280 10.91 -17.03 9.51
N PRO A 281 11.08 -18.37 9.39
CA PRO A 281 12.08 -19.09 10.17
C PRO A 281 13.52 -18.73 9.81
N ASP A 282 13.76 -18.19 8.60
CA ASP A 282 15.10 -17.86 8.13
C ASP A 282 15.61 -16.51 8.68
N LEU A 283 14.73 -15.73 9.35
CA LEU A 283 15.05 -14.43 9.95
C LEU A 283 14.66 -14.41 11.44
N LEU A 284 15.66 -14.21 12.29
CA LEU A 284 15.42 -14.04 13.73
C LEU A 284 14.75 -12.67 14.03
N PRO A 285 13.94 -12.57 15.11
CA PRO A 285 13.34 -11.31 15.56
C PRO A 285 14.37 -10.24 16.01
#